data_AF-A0A4V2MKA6-F1
#
_entry.id   AF-A0A4V2MKA6-F1
#
_cell.length_a   1.000
_cell.length_b   1.000
_cell.length_c   1.000
_cell.angle_alpha   90.00
_cell.angle_beta   90.00
_cell.angle_gamma   90.00
#
_symmetry.space_group_name_H-M   'P 1'
#
loop_
_entity.id
_entity.type
_entity.pdbx_description
1 polymer ?
#
loop_
_entity_poly.entity_id
_entity_poly.type
_entity_poly.pdbx_seq_one_letter_code
_entity_poly.pdbx_strand_id
1 'polypeptide(L)'
;MLVHDSLSKFNDHDLPENFVSIAVMIDPKNHEPRHAAILIRYKSVNYLHHYPGGSPPLVEDNFNESGWYIYKIVDSFSYNDPSDIASFLQYCRRVCKNSNITYSYIADGSAYTQTGDFASKQGLPEFGTCVGFCLNTLQGGMIDIESTILELSEWDDSNVDVTIGNRAQSKVMVKYTDLDWDLYNAFKKRITPLEYLCSAYFSSFPIAKNDITVIAKQVLEEIRLIYQN
;
A
#
# COMPACT_ATOMS: atom_id res chain seq x y z
N MET A 1 -8.65 19.31 -17.82
CA MET A 1 -9.31 18.84 -16.59
C MET A 1 -8.32 17.91 -15.93
N LEU A 2 -7.68 18.36 -14.85
CA LEU A 2 -6.58 17.63 -14.25
C LEU A 2 -7.12 16.43 -13.47
N VAL A 3 -6.54 15.26 -13.71
CA VAL A 3 -6.94 13.92 -13.26
C VAL A 3 -6.72 13.71 -11.73
N HIS A 4 -6.44 14.77 -10.97
CA HIS A 4 -5.93 14.67 -9.60
C HIS A 4 -7.00 14.30 -8.56
N ASP A 5 -8.28 14.64 -8.77
CA ASP A 5 -9.33 14.42 -7.76
C ASP A 5 -10.07 13.08 -7.88
N SER A 6 -10.04 12.41 -9.04
CA SER A 6 -10.86 11.21 -9.32
C SER A 6 -10.06 9.91 -9.38
N LEU A 7 -10.72 8.79 -9.11
CA LEU A 7 -10.15 7.48 -9.40
C LEU A 7 -9.94 7.30 -10.90
N SER A 8 -8.92 6.54 -11.22
CA SER A 8 -8.51 6.28 -12.58
C SER A 8 -8.32 4.79 -12.80
N LYS A 9 -8.95 4.25 -13.84
CA LYS A 9 -8.67 2.90 -14.30
C LYS A 9 -7.35 2.90 -15.07
N PHE A 10 -6.48 1.95 -14.74
CA PHE A 10 -5.19 1.83 -15.41
C PHE A 10 -5.36 1.50 -16.90
N ASN A 11 -4.66 2.26 -17.75
CA ASN A 11 -4.71 2.21 -19.22
C ASN A 11 -6.06 2.61 -19.86
N ASP A 12 -6.90 3.39 -19.18
CA ASP A 12 -8.20 3.84 -19.72
C ASP A 12 -8.17 5.24 -20.36
N HIS A 13 -7.06 5.96 -20.19
CA HIS A 13 -6.85 7.32 -20.74
C HIS A 13 -5.35 7.60 -20.89
N ASP A 14 -5.03 8.73 -21.52
CA ASP A 14 -3.66 9.23 -21.63
C ASP A 14 -3.09 9.52 -20.24
N LEU A 15 -2.06 8.76 -19.87
CA LEU A 15 -1.40 8.85 -18.59
C LEU A 15 -0.33 9.96 -18.59
N PRO A 16 -0.17 10.73 -17.50
CA PRO A 16 0.98 11.63 -17.34
C PRO A 16 2.30 10.86 -17.52
N GLU A 17 3.37 11.52 -18.00
CA GLU A 17 4.64 10.84 -18.23
C GLU A 17 5.30 10.33 -16.95
N ASN A 18 5.10 11.05 -15.84
CA ASN A 18 5.68 10.74 -14.55
C ASN A 18 4.61 10.86 -13.46
N PHE A 19 4.50 9.86 -12.59
CA PHE A 19 3.69 9.94 -11.37
C PHE A 19 4.00 8.80 -10.39
N VAL A 20 3.60 9.00 -9.13
CA VAL A 20 3.45 7.95 -8.12
C VAL A 20 2.00 7.94 -7.67
N SER A 21 1.41 6.77 -7.50
CA SER A 21 0.01 6.64 -7.10
C SER A 21 -0.19 5.46 -6.16
N ILE A 22 -1.22 5.60 -5.33
CA ILE A 22 -1.79 4.47 -4.59
C ILE A 22 -2.68 3.70 -5.55
N ALA A 23 -2.42 2.40 -5.70
CA ALA A 23 -3.14 1.55 -6.63
C ALA A 23 -3.69 0.30 -5.94
N VAL A 24 -4.82 -0.18 -6.43
CA VAL A 24 -5.41 -1.44 -5.98
C VAL A 24 -5.84 -2.30 -7.15
N MET A 25 -5.61 -3.60 -7.02
CA MET A 25 -6.21 -4.59 -7.90
C MET A 25 -7.66 -4.82 -7.49
N ILE A 26 -8.54 -4.86 -8.47
CA ILE A 26 -9.97 -5.09 -8.32
C ILE A 26 -10.28 -6.57 -8.55
N ASP A 27 -11.18 -7.11 -7.73
CA ASP A 27 -11.74 -8.43 -7.96
C ASP A 27 -12.74 -8.39 -9.12
N PRO A 28 -12.56 -9.23 -10.16
CA PRO A 28 -13.42 -9.21 -11.34
C PRO A 28 -14.87 -9.64 -11.09
N LYS A 29 -15.18 -10.25 -9.95
CA LYS A 29 -16.52 -10.79 -9.66
C LYS A 29 -17.40 -9.81 -8.89
N ASN A 30 -16.83 -9.08 -7.92
CA ASN A 30 -17.59 -8.18 -7.05
C ASN A 30 -17.15 -6.71 -7.13
N HIS A 31 -16.14 -6.42 -7.96
CA HIS A 31 -15.55 -5.09 -8.13
C HIS A 31 -15.03 -4.47 -6.81
N GLU A 32 -14.56 -5.30 -5.88
CA GLU A 32 -13.95 -4.84 -4.63
C GLU A 32 -12.42 -4.80 -4.73
N PRO A 33 -11.75 -3.82 -4.09
CA PRO A 33 -10.31 -3.81 -3.93
C PRO A 33 -9.80 -5.03 -3.16
N ARG A 34 -8.90 -5.81 -3.76
CA ARG A 34 -8.38 -7.06 -3.16
C ARG A 34 -6.87 -7.11 -2.95
N HIS A 35 -6.10 -6.27 -3.63
CA HIS A 35 -4.64 -6.23 -3.51
C HIS A 35 -4.13 -4.81 -3.58
N ALA A 36 -3.14 -4.46 -2.76
CA ALA A 36 -2.53 -3.14 -2.72
C ALA A 36 -1.21 -3.12 -3.47
N ALA A 37 -0.97 -2.01 -4.17
CA ALA A 37 0.26 -1.72 -4.88
C ALA A 37 0.55 -0.21 -4.88
N ILE A 38 1.75 0.15 -5.31
CA ILE A 38 2.11 1.51 -5.69
C ILE A 38 2.39 1.48 -7.19
N LEU A 39 1.59 2.20 -7.96
CA LEU A 39 1.81 2.34 -9.40
C LEU A 39 2.68 3.58 -9.62
N ILE A 40 3.82 3.37 -10.28
CA ILE A 40 4.82 4.39 -10.57
C ILE A 40 4.96 4.46 -12.08
N ARG A 41 4.89 5.66 -12.64
CA ARG A 41 5.19 5.90 -14.04
C ARG A 41 6.40 6.82 -14.12
N TYR A 42 7.39 6.47 -14.92
CA TYR A 42 8.59 7.28 -15.11
C TYR A 42 8.99 7.25 -16.59
N LYS A 43 9.08 8.43 -17.21
CA LYS A 43 9.34 8.58 -18.65
C LYS A 43 8.44 7.67 -19.51
N SER A 44 7.15 7.66 -19.18
CA SER A 44 6.12 6.86 -19.86
C SER A 44 6.25 5.35 -19.71
N VAL A 45 7.17 4.85 -18.87
CA VAL A 45 7.26 3.43 -18.51
C VAL A 45 6.52 3.22 -17.20
N ASN A 46 5.69 2.17 -17.15
CA ASN A 46 4.92 1.78 -15.98
C ASN A 46 5.70 0.78 -15.13
N TYR A 47 5.63 0.96 -13.82
CA TYR A 47 6.21 0.09 -12.81
C TYR A 47 5.18 -0.19 -11.71
N LEU A 48 5.15 -1.42 -11.22
CA LEU A 48 4.25 -1.80 -10.11
C LEU A 48 5.08 -2.29 -8.92
N HIS A 49 5.09 -1.54 -7.83
CA HIS A 49 5.70 -1.94 -6.56
C HIS A 49 4.65 -2.57 -5.65
N HIS A 50 4.83 -3.84 -5.28
CA HIS A 50 3.84 -4.54 -4.46
C HIS A 50 4.43 -5.75 -3.71
N TYR A 51 3.68 -6.26 -2.73
CA TYR A 51 4.00 -7.49 -2.02
C TYR A 51 2.90 -8.55 -2.23
N PRO A 52 3.11 -9.58 -3.07
CA PRO A 52 2.08 -10.57 -3.41
C PRO A 52 1.57 -11.43 -2.23
N GLY A 53 2.24 -11.40 -1.08
CA GLY A 53 1.87 -12.14 0.14
C GLY A 53 2.31 -13.61 0.17
N GLY A 54 2.54 -14.22 -1.00
CA GLY A 54 3.06 -15.59 -1.14
C GLY A 54 4.54 -15.68 -1.53
N SER A 55 5.10 -14.60 -2.08
CA SER A 55 6.46 -14.48 -2.60
C SER A 55 7.08 -13.18 -2.12
N PRO A 56 8.42 -13.02 -2.22
CA PRO A 56 9.07 -11.74 -1.91
C PRO A 56 8.45 -10.56 -2.67
N PRO A 57 8.47 -9.35 -2.09
CA PRO A 57 8.03 -8.15 -2.79
C PRO A 57 8.91 -7.85 -4.01
N LEU A 58 8.35 -7.16 -4.98
CA LEU A 58 9.03 -6.83 -6.24
C LEU A 58 8.53 -5.52 -6.83
N VAL A 59 9.35 -4.97 -7.73
CA VAL A 59 8.96 -3.92 -8.67
C VAL A 59 8.84 -4.58 -10.04
N GLU A 60 7.64 -4.65 -10.59
CA GLU A 60 7.42 -5.13 -11.96
C GLU A 60 7.78 -4.02 -12.95
N ASP A 61 8.74 -4.28 -13.85
CA ASP A 61 9.09 -3.36 -14.92
C ASP A 61 8.17 -3.54 -16.14
N ASN A 62 7.85 -2.45 -16.85
CA ASN A 62 6.94 -2.45 -18.01
C ASN A 62 5.56 -3.05 -17.69
N PHE A 63 5.04 -2.73 -16.50
CA PHE A 63 3.74 -3.21 -16.05
C PHE A 63 2.63 -2.82 -17.04
N ASN A 64 1.86 -3.81 -17.49
CA ASN A 64 0.83 -3.62 -18.52
C ASN A 64 -0.39 -4.52 -18.34
N GLU A 65 -0.73 -4.91 -17.11
CA GLU A 65 -1.99 -5.62 -16.87
C GLU A 65 -3.16 -4.64 -17.01
N SER A 66 -3.78 -4.64 -18.20
CA SER A 66 -4.90 -3.76 -18.51
C SER A 66 -6.12 -4.11 -17.68
N GLY A 67 -6.76 -3.09 -17.12
CA GLY A 67 -8.17 -3.15 -16.77
C GLY A 67 -8.54 -3.91 -15.49
N TRP A 68 -7.60 -4.16 -14.58
CA TRP A 68 -7.95 -4.63 -13.21
C TRP A 68 -7.33 -3.80 -12.10
N TYR A 69 -6.66 -2.71 -12.43
CA TYR A 69 -6.11 -1.78 -11.46
C TYR A 69 -6.86 -0.45 -11.53
N ILE A 70 -7.22 0.06 -10.36
CA ILE A 70 -7.58 1.45 -10.15
C ILE A 70 -6.50 2.11 -9.33
N TYR A 71 -6.21 3.36 -9.63
CA TYR A 71 -5.25 4.15 -8.88
C TYR A 71 -5.75 5.57 -8.63
N LYS A 72 -5.13 6.21 -7.64
CA LYS A 72 -5.22 7.64 -7.41
C LYS A 72 -3.83 8.25 -7.29
N ILE A 73 -3.64 9.26 -8.14
CA ILE A 73 -2.80 10.44 -7.97
C ILE A 73 -2.37 10.79 -6.54
N VAL A 74 -1.16 10.50 -6.03
CA VAL A 74 -0.71 11.14 -4.77
C VAL A 74 0.02 12.45 -5.05
N ASP A 75 -0.21 13.46 -4.22
CA ASP A 75 0.31 14.82 -4.41
C ASP A 75 1.72 15.02 -3.84
N SER A 76 2.21 14.11 -3.00
CA SER A 76 3.54 14.22 -2.35
C SER A 76 4.73 14.03 -3.27
N PHE A 77 4.50 13.75 -4.57
CA PHE A 77 5.56 13.62 -5.57
C PHE A 77 5.30 14.56 -6.73
N SER A 78 6.31 15.33 -7.11
CA SER A 78 6.16 16.34 -8.17
C SER A 78 6.26 15.70 -9.56
N TYR A 79 5.16 15.70 -10.33
CA TYR A 79 5.15 15.21 -11.72
C TYR A 79 6.10 15.99 -12.65
N ASN A 80 6.35 17.25 -12.30
CA ASN A 80 7.23 18.15 -13.05
C ASN A 80 8.71 17.97 -12.71
N ASP A 81 9.02 17.15 -11.68
CA ASP A 81 10.39 16.78 -11.34
C ASP A 81 10.59 15.27 -11.52
N PRO A 82 11.00 14.82 -12.72
CA PRO A 82 11.27 13.41 -12.97
C PRO A 82 12.36 12.83 -12.06
N SER A 83 13.20 13.66 -11.41
CA SER A 83 14.24 13.18 -10.50
C SER A 83 13.64 12.68 -9.17
N ASP A 84 12.56 13.28 -8.71
CA ASP A 84 11.79 12.85 -7.53
C ASP A 84 11.20 11.45 -7.75
N ILE A 85 10.50 11.29 -8.88
CA ILE A 85 9.89 10.02 -9.30
C ILE A 85 10.95 8.93 -9.53
N ALA A 86 12.08 9.27 -10.16
CA ALA A 86 13.19 8.35 -10.35
C ALA A 86 13.80 7.92 -9.01
N SER A 87 13.95 8.85 -8.06
CA SER A 87 14.50 8.59 -6.73
C SER A 87 13.59 7.65 -5.94
N PHE A 88 12.28 7.91 -5.96
CA PHE A 88 11.29 7.04 -5.33
C PHE A 88 11.25 5.63 -5.96
N LEU A 89 11.31 5.51 -7.28
CA LEU A 89 11.41 4.21 -7.96
C LEU A 89 12.66 3.43 -7.52
N GLN A 90 13.81 4.09 -7.42
CA GLN A 90 15.04 3.45 -6.93
C GLN A 90 14.94 3.07 -5.46
N TYR A 91 14.26 3.88 -4.65
CA TYR A 91 13.94 3.54 -3.27
C TYR A 91 13.07 2.28 -3.17
N CYS A 92 11.97 2.18 -3.93
CA CYS A 92 11.15 0.96 -4.02
C CYS A 92 11.97 -0.27 -4.39
N ARG A 93 12.88 -0.16 -5.37
CA ARG A 93 13.77 -1.27 -5.76
C ARG A 93 14.71 -1.68 -4.61
N ARG A 94 15.23 -0.75 -3.83
CA ARG A 94 16.03 -1.06 -2.63
C ARG A 94 15.20 -1.76 -1.56
N VAL A 95 13.99 -1.27 -1.31
CA VAL A 95 13.02 -1.90 -0.39
C VAL A 95 12.78 -3.36 -0.78
N CYS A 96 12.43 -3.63 -2.03
CA CYS A 96 12.18 -5.01 -2.47
C CYS A 96 13.43 -5.90 -2.39
N LYS A 97 14.62 -5.34 -2.63
CA LYS A 97 15.87 -6.08 -2.52
C LYS A 97 16.21 -6.47 -1.07
N ASN A 98 15.94 -5.60 -0.11
CA ASN A 98 16.36 -5.76 1.27
C ASN A 98 15.25 -6.34 2.18
N SER A 99 14.00 -6.27 1.75
CA SER A 99 12.85 -6.76 2.50
C SER A 99 12.93 -8.27 2.75
N ASN A 100 12.66 -8.65 3.99
CA ASN A 100 12.44 -10.01 4.45
C ASN A 100 11.00 -10.17 5.02
N ILE A 101 10.06 -9.38 4.48
CA ILE A 101 8.69 -9.30 4.97
C ILE A 101 8.05 -10.67 5.05
N THR A 102 7.39 -10.91 6.18
CA THR A 102 6.63 -12.12 6.43
C THR A 102 5.16 -11.76 6.51
N TYR A 103 4.34 -12.41 5.67
CA TYR A 103 2.91 -12.12 5.62
C TYR A 103 2.27 -12.27 6.99
N SER A 104 1.72 -11.18 7.52
CA SER A 104 0.95 -11.15 8.76
C SER A 104 0.14 -9.85 8.85
N TYR A 105 -0.91 -9.85 9.67
CA TYR A 105 -1.76 -8.68 9.94
C TYR A 105 -1.16 -7.78 11.01
N ILE A 106 0.14 -7.49 10.94
CA ILE A 106 0.80 -6.55 11.88
C ILE A 106 0.91 -5.19 11.22
N ALA A 107 0.49 -4.15 11.95
CA ALA A 107 0.77 -2.76 11.61
C ALA A 107 1.09 -1.99 12.89
N ASP A 108 2.34 -1.59 13.04
CA ASP A 108 2.88 -0.96 14.25
C ASP A 108 3.47 0.44 14.00
N GLY A 109 3.31 0.95 12.77
CA GLY A 109 3.81 2.25 12.33
C GLY A 109 5.28 2.21 11.91
N SER A 110 5.82 1.03 11.63
CA SER A 110 7.15 0.87 11.03
C SER A 110 7.22 1.43 9.61
N ALA A 111 8.44 1.66 9.11
CA ALA A 111 8.69 2.15 7.76
C ALA A 111 10.00 1.58 7.20
N TYR A 112 10.25 1.75 5.91
CA TYR A 112 11.57 1.49 5.34
C TYR A 112 12.44 2.76 5.38
N THR A 113 13.73 2.58 5.63
CA THR A 113 14.72 3.66 5.59
C THR A 113 15.10 3.99 4.15
N GLN A 114 15.79 5.12 3.93
CA GLN A 114 16.29 5.51 2.61
C GLN A 114 17.21 4.46 1.93
N THR A 115 17.85 3.60 2.72
CA THR A 115 18.67 2.47 2.22
C THR A 115 17.85 1.24 1.85
N GLY A 116 16.54 1.23 2.12
CA GLY A 116 15.60 0.14 1.85
C GLY A 116 15.44 -0.84 3.02
N ASP A 117 16.04 -0.57 4.18
CA ASP A 117 16.02 -1.47 5.32
C ASP A 117 14.75 -1.25 6.16
N PHE A 118 14.19 -2.32 6.70
CA PHE A 118 13.01 -2.22 7.58
C PHE A 118 13.40 -1.64 8.95
N ALA A 119 12.78 -0.52 9.33
CA ALA A 119 12.94 0.11 10.64
C ALA A 119 11.69 -0.16 11.48
N SER A 120 11.81 -1.09 12.44
CA SER A 120 10.72 -1.40 13.34
C SER A 120 10.50 -0.29 14.38
N LYS A 121 9.24 0.09 14.59
CA LYS A 121 8.86 1.03 15.66
C LYS A 121 8.80 0.36 17.03
N GLN A 122 8.47 -0.93 17.08
CA GLN A 122 8.23 -1.69 18.31
C GLN A 122 9.27 -2.79 18.59
N GLY A 123 10.24 -2.97 17.69
CA GLY A 123 11.22 -4.06 17.77
C GLY A 123 10.69 -5.41 17.23
N LEU A 124 9.54 -5.41 16.57
CA LEU A 124 9.02 -6.59 15.87
C LEU A 124 9.78 -6.83 14.56
N PRO A 125 9.94 -8.10 14.13
CA PRO A 125 10.37 -8.41 12.77
C PRO A 125 9.49 -7.78 11.69
N GLU A 126 9.99 -7.81 10.45
CA GLU A 126 9.26 -7.28 9.30
C GLU A 126 8.03 -8.13 8.99
N PHE A 127 6.88 -7.63 9.44
CA PHE A 127 5.57 -8.22 9.24
C PHE A 127 4.68 -7.26 8.46
N GLY A 128 3.76 -7.82 7.66
CA GLY A 128 2.74 -7.01 7.03
C GLY A 128 1.94 -7.76 5.97
N THR A 129 0.82 -7.17 5.58
CA THR A 129 0.05 -7.57 4.40
C THR A 129 0.55 -6.80 3.18
N CYS A 130 -0.06 -6.99 2.00
CA CYS A 130 0.22 -6.14 0.84
C CYS A 130 -0.02 -4.65 1.12
N VAL A 131 -1.05 -4.32 1.90
CA VAL A 131 -1.35 -2.96 2.35
C VAL A 131 -0.26 -2.46 3.29
N GLY A 132 0.10 -3.24 4.32
CA GLY A 132 1.13 -2.87 5.28
C GLY A 132 2.48 -2.60 4.60
N PHE A 133 2.87 -3.45 3.64
CA PHE A 133 4.08 -3.24 2.85
C PHE A 133 4.08 -1.91 2.08
N CYS A 134 2.98 -1.59 1.38
CA CYS A 134 2.88 -0.35 0.61
C CYS A 134 2.86 0.88 1.53
N LEU A 135 2.12 0.83 2.65
CA LEU A 135 2.11 1.91 3.64
C LEU A 135 3.48 2.15 4.24
N ASN A 136 4.19 1.10 4.67
CA ASN A 136 5.54 1.21 5.23
C ASN A 136 6.54 1.76 4.19
N THR A 137 6.34 1.42 2.91
CA THR A 137 7.14 1.98 1.80
C THR A 137 6.86 3.48 1.64
N LEU A 138 5.60 3.88 1.52
CA LEU A 138 5.19 5.28 1.35
C LEU A 138 5.63 6.14 2.54
N GLN A 139 5.43 5.65 3.76
CA GLN A 139 5.83 6.35 4.99
C GLN A 139 7.33 6.66 5.04
N GLY A 140 8.17 5.76 4.51
CA GLY A 140 9.62 6.00 4.43
C GLY A 140 10.05 6.84 3.23
N GLY A 141 9.22 6.91 2.18
CA GLY A 141 9.55 7.56 0.91
C GLY A 141 8.98 8.96 0.73
N MET A 142 7.93 9.32 1.47
CA MET A 142 7.30 10.64 1.42
C MET A 142 7.93 11.57 2.47
N ILE A 143 8.33 12.76 2.04
CA ILE A 143 9.01 13.75 2.90
C ILE A 143 8.08 14.44 3.90
N ASP A 144 6.77 14.48 3.62
CA ASP A 144 5.78 15.23 4.41
C ASP A 144 5.22 14.43 5.59
N ILE A 145 5.74 13.22 5.85
CA ILE A 145 5.21 12.34 6.89
C ILE A 145 6.17 12.33 8.08
N GLU A 146 5.80 13.08 9.13
CA GLU A 146 6.60 13.14 10.36
C GLU A 146 6.45 11.89 11.24
N SER A 147 5.34 11.15 11.12
CA SER A 147 5.05 9.99 11.97
C SER A 147 4.53 8.77 11.20
N THR A 148 3.25 8.75 10.82
CA THR A 148 2.61 7.65 10.08
C THR A 148 1.56 8.18 9.10
N ILE A 149 1.26 7.43 8.04
CA ILE A 149 0.17 7.76 7.10
C ILE A 149 -1.20 7.67 7.81
N LEU A 150 -1.39 6.64 8.63
CA LEU A 150 -2.67 6.35 9.30
C LEU A 150 -2.51 6.46 10.82
N GLU A 151 -3.58 6.89 11.50
CA GLU A 151 -3.69 6.85 12.96
C GLU A 151 -4.03 5.43 13.42
N LEU A 152 -2.99 4.59 13.55
CA LEU A 152 -3.15 3.15 13.72
C LEU A 152 -3.86 2.74 15.02
N SER A 153 -4.00 3.61 16.02
CA SER A 153 -4.72 3.28 17.26
C SER A 153 -6.21 2.96 17.04
N GLU A 154 -6.79 3.42 15.92
CA GLU A 154 -8.20 3.18 15.57
C GLU A 154 -8.45 1.86 14.82
N TRP A 155 -7.39 1.14 14.45
CA TRP A 155 -7.47 -0.18 13.80
C TRP A 155 -7.21 -1.31 14.80
N ASP A 156 -7.97 -2.39 14.62
CA ASP A 156 -7.91 -3.62 15.42
C ASP A 156 -7.96 -4.85 14.50
N ASP A 157 -8.07 -6.04 15.08
CA ASP A 157 -8.11 -7.31 14.34
C ASP A 157 -9.52 -7.84 14.05
N SER A 158 -10.57 -7.03 14.30
CA SER A 158 -11.98 -7.44 14.17
C SER A 158 -12.35 -7.99 12.79
N ASN A 159 -11.68 -7.50 11.73
CA ASN A 159 -11.93 -7.87 10.33
C ASN A 159 -10.83 -8.77 9.74
N VAL A 160 -9.98 -9.39 10.57
CA VAL A 160 -9.00 -10.37 10.09
C VAL A 160 -9.72 -11.65 9.68
N ASP A 161 -9.49 -12.11 8.45
CA ASP A 161 -9.93 -13.44 8.03
C ASP A 161 -9.24 -14.49 8.90
N VAL A 162 -10.02 -15.27 9.66
CA VAL A 162 -9.51 -16.24 10.63
C VAL A 162 -8.64 -17.30 9.96
N THR A 163 -9.01 -17.75 8.77
CA THR A 163 -8.28 -18.82 8.06
C THR A 163 -6.93 -18.31 7.58
N ILE A 164 -6.91 -17.14 6.95
CA ILE A 164 -5.69 -16.49 6.46
C ILE A 164 -4.82 -16.06 7.64
N GLY A 165 -5.42 -15.50 8.69
CA GLY A 165 -4.76 -15.08 9.91
C GLY A 165 -4.06 -16.24 10.62
N ASN A 166 -4.75 -17.37 10.80
CA ASN A 166 -4.16 -18.57 11.40
C ASN A 166 -3.00 -19.11 10.55
N ARG A 167 -3.18 -19.18 9.23
CA ARG A 167 -2.11 -19.62 8.32
C ARG A 167 -0.89 -18.70 8.37
N ALA A 168 -1.10 -17.39 8.44
CA ALA A 168 -0.04 -16.41 8.60
C ALA A 168 0.70 -16.61 9.93
N GLN A 169 -0.03 -16.73 11.03
CA GLN A 169 0.52 -16.97 12.36
C GLN A 169 1.34 -18.27 12.44
N SER A 170 0.87 -19.37 11.83
CA SER A 170 1.65 -20.62 11.79
C SER A 170 2.99 -20.45 11.09
N LYS A 171 3.05 -19.66 10.00
CA LYS A 171 4.34 -19.36 9.33
C LYS A 171 5.24 -18.52 10.22
N VAL A 172 4.68 -17.56 10.95
CA VAL A 172 5.42 -16.72 11.91
C VAL A 172 6.01 -17.59 13.04
N MET A 173 5.22 -18.50 13.62
CA MET A 173 5.68 -19.43 14.66
C MET A 173 6.87 -20.29 14.23
N VAL A 174 6.90 -20.72 12.97
CA VAL A 174 8.00 -21.52 12.43
C VAL A 174 9.24 -20.67 12.18
N LYS A 175 9.08 -19.43 11.70
CA LYS A 175 10.20 -18.55 11.31
C LYS A 175 10.83 -17.83 12.51
N TYR A 176 10.06 -17.52 13.55
CA TYR A 176 10.48 -16.71 14.70
C TYR A 176 10.13 -17.44 16.01
N THR A 177 11.03 -18.32 16.45
CA THR A 177 10.82 -19.18 17.63
C THR A 177 10.81 -18.41 18.95
N ASP A 178 11.51 -17.28 19.01
CA ASP A 178 11.67 -16.45 20.22
C ASP A 178 10.85 -15.14 20.14
N LEU A 179 9.79 -15.13 19.33
CA LEU A 179 8.93 -13.96 19.16
C LEU A 179 8.14 -13.65 20.44
N ASP A 180 8.12 -12.38 20.84
CA ASP A 180 7.19 -11.88 21.85
C ASP A 180 5.75 -11.87 21.28
N TRP A 181 4.97 -12.87 21.70
CA TRP A 181 3.60 -13.06 21.22
C TRP A 181 2.61 -12.05 21.78
N ASP A 182 2.85 -11.51 22.97
CA ASP A 182 1.99 -10.47 23.54
C ASP A 182 2.15 -9.18 22.74
N LEU A 183 3.39 -8.81 22.44
CA LEU A 183 3.70 -7.67 21.58
C LEU A 183 3.15 -7.88 20.15
N TYR A 184 3.37 -9.05 19.55
CA TYR A 184 2.85 -9.38 18.23
C TYR A 184 1.33 -9.22 18.16
N ASN A 185 0.60 -9.74 19.15
CA ASN A 185 -0.86 -9.67 19.16
C ASN A 185 -1.37 -8.24 19.42
N ALA A 186 -0.65 -7.43 20.21
CA ALA A 186 -1.02 -6.04 20.48
C ALA A 186 -1.03 -5.15 19.21
N PHE A 187 -0.23 -5.49 18.20
CA PHE A 187 -0.14 -4.75 16.93
C PHE A 187 -0.86 -5.43 15.76
N LYS A 188 -1.70 -6.43 16.05
CA LYS A 188 -2.51 -7.10 15.05
C LYS A 188 -3.65 -6.17 14.59
N LYS A 189 -3.62 -5.77 13.32
CA LYS A 189 -4.53 -4.78 12.73
C LYS A 189 -4.93 -5.17 11.31
N ARG A 190 -6.20 -4.96 10.96
CA ARG A 190 -6.71 -5.14 9.60
C ARG A 190 -6.96 -3.80 8.93
N ILE A 191 -6.08 -3.43 7.99
CA ILE A 191 -6.30 -2.31 7.06
C ILE A 191 -6.58 -2.90 5.67
N THR A 192 -7.74 -2.61 5.11
CA THR A 192 -8.24 -3.13 3.83
C THR A 192 -7.63 -2.41 2.63
N PRO A 193 -7.59 -3.04 1.45
CA PRO A 193 -7.18 -2.36 0.22
C PRO A 193 -8.07 -1.15 -0.11
N LEU A 194 -9.37 -1.17 0.25
CA LEU A 194 -10.25 -0.01 0.08
C LEU A 194 -9.82 1.15 0.99
N GLU A 195 -9.56 0.89 2.28
CA GLU A 195 -9.05 1.92 3.21
C GLU A 195 -7.69 2.47 2.73
N TYR A 196 -6.81 1.60 2.23
CA TYR A 196 -5.55 2.01 1.59
C TYR A 196 -5.79 2.93 0.39
N LEU A 197 -6.70 2.59 -0.53
CA LEU A 197 -7.05 3.46 -1.66
C LEU A 197 -7.62 4.80 -1.19
N CYS A 198 -8.49 4.79 -0.18
CA CYS A 198 -9.07 6.01 0.40
C CYS A 198 -8.00 6.93 0.98
N SER A 199 -6.89 6.40 1.51
CA SER A 199 -5.80 7.22 2.05
C SER A 199 -5.18 8.18 1.02
N ALA A 200 -5.31 7.87 -0.27
CA ALA A 200 -4.83 8.72 -1.36
C ALA A 200 -5.59 10.05 -1.51
N TYR A 201 -6.76 10.20 -0.87
CA TYR A 201 -7.56 11.42 -0.90
C TYR A 201 -7.17 12.47 0.14
N PHE A 202 -6.18 12.16 0.98
CA PHE A 202 -5.78 13.02 2.08
C PHE A 202 -4.35 13.52 1.89
N SER A 203 -4.14 14.79 2.24
CA SER A 203 -2.83 15.46 2.25
C SER A 203 -2.34 15.78 3.67
N SER A 204 -3.17 15.50 4.68
CA SER A 204 -2.85 15.68 6.10
C SER A 204 -2.70 14.33 6.79
N PHE A 205 -1.61 14.16 7.54
CA PHE A 205 -1.26 12.91 8.21
C PHE A 205 -1.03 13.14 9.72
N PRO A 206 -1.32 12.15 10.59
CA PRO A 206 -1.92 10.85 10.26
C PRO A 206 -3.42 10.95 9.95
N ILE A 207 -3.92 10.08 9.07
CA ILE A 207 -5.33 10.02 8.66
C ILE A 207 -6.11 9.16 9.66
N ALA A 208 -7.22 9.71 10.18
CA ALA A 208 -8.11 8.97 11.07
C ALA A 208 -8.95 7.94 10.29
N LYS A 209 -9.27 6.81 10.92
CA LYS A 209 -10.14 5.77 10.36
C LYS A 209 -11.53 6.29 10.07
N ASN A 210 -12.04 7.19 10.92
CA ASN A 210 -13.34 7.82 10.69
C ASN A 210 -13.35 8.61 9.38
N ASP A 211 -12.29 9.34 9.05
CA ASP A 211 -12.19 10.12 7.81
C ASP A 211 -12.21 9.21 6.58
N ILE A 212 -11.47 8.09 6.63
CA ILE A 212 -11.52 7.05 5.59
C ILE A 212 -12.93 6.47 5.49
N THR A 213 -13.57 6.16 6.62
CA THR A 213 -14.91 5.55 6.64
C THR A 213 -15.96 6.44 5.99
N VAL A 214 -15.87 7.76 6.17
CA VAL A 214 -16.78 8.74 5.56
C VAL A 214 -16.76 8.66 4.02
N ILE A 215 -15.59 8.46 3.40
CA ILE A 215 -15.46 8.44 1.94
C ILE A 215 -15.50 7.03 1.34
N ALA A 216 -15.23 5.98 2.12
CA ALA A 216 -15.07 4.62 1.61
C ALA A 216 -16.25 4.11 0.78
N LYS A 217 -17.49 4.45 1.20
CA LYS A 217 -18.70 4.09 0.45
C LYS A 217 -18.73 4.77 -0.91
N GLN A 218 -18.41 6.07 -0.98
CA GLN A 218 -18.39 6.81 -2.23
C GLN A 218 -17.31 6.28 -3.18
N VAL A 219 -16.11 6.03 -2.66
CA VAL A 219 -14.99 5.46 -3.42
C VAL A 219 -15.37 4.09 -4.00
N LEU A 220 -16.04 3.23 -3.22
CA LEU A 220 -16.48 1.92 -3.70
C LEU A 220 -17.54 2.01 -4.80
N GLU A 221 -18.49 2.96 -4.70
CA GLU A 221 -19.46 3.19 -5.77
C GLU A 221 -18.79 3.74 -7.05
N GLU A 222 -17.81 4.62 -6.92
CA GLU A 222 -17.02 5.12 -8.05
C GLU A 222 -16.30 3.97 -8.78
N ILE A 223 -15.67 3.05 -8.04
CA ILE A 223 -15.07 1.82 -8.61
C ILE A 223 -16.12 1.02 -9.38
N ARG A 224 -17.30 0.79 -8.79
CA ARG A 224 -18.34 -0.02 -9.43
C ARG A 224 -18.82 0.62 -10.73
N LEU A 225 -18.99 1.94 -10.77
CA LEU A 225 -19.38 2.67 -11.98
C LEU A 225 -18.30 2.59 -13.07
N ILE A 226 -17.02 2.64 -12.71
CA ILE A 226 -15.89 2.49 -13.65
C ILE A 226 -15.89 1.10 -14.33
N TYR A 227 -16.37 0.06 -13.65
CA TYR A 227 -16.38 -1.31 -14.18
C TYR A 227 -17.73 -1.78 -14.72
N GLN A 228 -18.78 -0.96 -14.61
CA GLN A 228 -20.10 -1.22 -15.21
C GLN A 228 -20.24 -0.64 -16.62
N ASN A 229 -19.40 0.33 -16.98
CA ASN A 229 -19.35 0.97 -18.30
C ASN A 229 -18.18 0.43 -19.13
#